data_AF-A0A2N2N3U7-F1
#
_entry.id   AF-A0A2N2N3U7-F1
#
_cell.length_a   1.000
_cell.length_b   1.000
_cell.length_c   1.000
_cell.angle_alpha   90.00
_cell.angle_beta   90.00
_cell.angle_gamma   90.00
#
_symmetry.space_group_name_H-M   'P 1'
#
loop_
_entity.id
_entity.type
_entity.pdbx_description
1 polymer ?
#
loop_
_entity_poly.entity_id
_entity_poly.type
_entity_poly.pdbx_seq_one_letter_code
_entity_poly.pdbx_strand_id
1 'polypeptide(L)'
;MNSVLNLKEIEKRAFRSTYQDGLWDIYYGLVVISMGFFIYHPKTGYSWINIAMMVGSLLIAYSLFYLGKKFITFPRLGQVVFGETRKQKKRLMILFISIVVSFQVLLLLATAFGWKLGFSEGRLNEHLLVSLIASLIVYAGMTIITYFSDFLRGFYISFLMALAVFLMVYFNQIIYAVAIGLIIVIPGIVLLVRFLYRYPLIKIEDHHE
;
A
#
# COMPACT_ATOMS: atom_id res chain seq x y z
N MET A 1 -4.95 16.12 41.96
CA MET A 1 -4.24 15.11 41.15
C MET A 1 -4.01 15.70 39.76
N ASN A 2 -2.85 16.31 39.52
CA ASN A 2 -2.51 16.89 38.22
C ASN A 2 -2.18 15.74 37.26
N SER A 3 -3.17 15.27 36.51
CA SER A 3 -2.93 14.43 35.35
C SER A 3 -2.17 15.28 34.33
N VAL A 4 -0.84 15.17 34.33
CA VAL A 4 -0.02 15.70 33.25
C VAL A 4 -0.48 14.98 31.99
N LEU A 5 -1.40 15.60 31.25
CA LEU A 5 -1.89 15.14 29.97
C LEU A 5 -0.66 14.97 29.08
N ASN A 6 -0.25 13.73 28.86
CA ASN A 6 0.89 13.41 28.04
C ASN A 6 0.51 13.69 26.59
N LEU A 7 0.74 14.92 26.13
CA LEU A 7 0.39 15.41 24.79
C LEU A 7 0.86 14.44 23.68
N LYS A 8 2.00 13.77 23.90
CA LYS A 8 2.56 12.78 22.99
C LYS A 8 1.69 11.53 22.84
N GLU A 9 1.02 11.10 23.91
CA GLU A 9 0.09 9.95 23.87
C GLU A 9 -1.22 10.29 23.18
N ILE A 10 -1.72 11.52 23.38
CA ILE A 10 -2.93 12.02 22.72
C ILE A 10 -2.68 12.15 21.21
N GLU A 11 -1.56 12.75 20.80
CA GLU A 11 -1.16 12.85 19.40
C GLU A 11 -1.00 11.45 18.78
N LYS A 12 -0.38 10.49 19.50
CA LYS A 12 -0.26 9.11 19.04
C LYS A 12 -1.61 8.42 18.87
N ARG A 13 -2.58 8.69 19.75
CA ARG A 13 -3.93 8.14 19.66
C ARG A 13 -4.71 8.74 18.48
N ALA A 14 -4.62 10.05 18.26
CA ALA A 14 -5.22 10.75 17.13
C ALA A 14 -4.60 10.34 15.77
N PHE A 15 -3.28 10.12 15.74
CA PHE A 15 -2.61 9.61 14.55
C PHE A 15 -3.10 8.20 14.21
N ARG A 16 -3.23 7.32 15.21
CA ARG A 16 -3.71 5.95 15.01
C ARG A 16 -5.16 5.88 14.54
N SER A 17 -6.04 6.75 15.05
CA SER A 17 -7.44 6.78 14.61
C SER A 17 -7.58 7.14 13.12
N THR A 18 -6.62 7.91 12.57
CA THR A 18 -6.60 8.26 11.13
C THR A 18 -6.44 7.04 10.22
N TYR A 19 -5.82 5.95 10.70
CA TYR A 19 -5.64 4.69 9.98
C TYR A 19 -6.67 3.63 10.36
N GLN A 20 -7.66 3.95 11.20
CA GLN A 20 -8.69 2.99 11.62
C GLN A 20 -9.94 3.00 10.72
N ASP A 21 -9.97 3.85 9.69
CA ASP A 21 -11.10 4.00 8.76
C ASP A 21 -11.19 2.88 7.72
N GLY A 22 -10.19 2.00 7.60
CA GLY A 22 -10.18 0.88 6.65
C GLY A 22 -9.95 1.28 5.19
N LEU A 23 -9.85 2.58 4.87
CA LEU A 23 -9.63 3.06 3.49
C LEU A 23 -8.26 2.68 2.96
N TRP A 24 -7.24 2.64 3.83
CA TRP A 24 -5.90 2.16 3.46
C TRP A 24 -5.91 0.68 3.09
N ASP A 25 -6.62 -0.14 3.86
CA ASP A 25 -6.79 -1.57 3.60
C ASP A 25 -7.46 -1.77 2.22
N ILE A 26 -8.55 -1.05 1.94
CA ILE A 26 -9.24 -1.08 0.63
C ILE A 26 -8.29 -0.64 -0.50
N TYR A 27 -7.57 0.47 -0.31
CA TYR A 27 -6.64 0.99 -1.32
C TYR A 27 -5.55 -0.02 -1.67
N TYR A 28 -4.86 -0.57 -0.66
CA TYR A 28 -3.79 -1.54 -0.91
C TYR A 28 -4.32 -2.84 -1.54
N GLY A 29 -5.51 -3.29 -1.15
CA GLY A 29 -6.16 -4.43 -1.79
C GLY A 29 -6.47 -4.17 -3.28
N LEU A 30 -6.98 -2.98 -3.62
CA LEU A 30 -7.21 -2.59 -5.02
C LEU A 30 -5.91 -2.43 -5.83
N VAL A 31 -4.83 -1.97 -5.19
CA VAL A 31 -3.50 -1.94 -5.80
C VAL A 31 -3.02 -3.36 -6.13
N VAL A 32 -3.22 -4.34 -5.23
CA VAL A 32 -2.88 -5.75 -5.50
C VAL A 32 -3.70 -6.31 -6.66
N ILE A 33 -5.00 -6.04 -6.71
CA ILE A 33 -5.85 -6.46 -7.85
C ILE A 33 -5.34 -5.83 -9.15
N SER A 34 -4.96 -4.55 -9.11
CA SER A 34 -4.42 -3.81 -10.26
C SER A 34 -3.09 -4.37 -10.76
N MET A 35 -2.23 -4.87 -9.85
CA MET A 35 -0.99 -5.56 -10.23
C MET A 35 -1.27 -6.77 -11.14
N GLY A 36 -2.46 -7.38 -11.02
CA GLY A 36 -3.02 -8.40 -11.91
C GLY A 36 -2.80 -8.13 -13.39
N PHE A 37 -3.04 -6.89 -13.82
CA PHE A 37 -3.00 -6.50 -15.23
C PHE A 37 -1.59 -6.36 -15.81
N PHE A 38 -0.58 -6.17 -14.96
CA PHE A 38 0.80 -5.94 -15.40
C PHE A 38 1.75 -7.09 -15.06
N ILE A 39 1.65 -7.67 -13.87
CA ILE A 39 2.54 -8.77 -13.50
C ILE A 39 2.21 -10.05 -14.28
N TYR A 40 0.96 -10.19 -14.74
CA TYR A 40 0.60 -11.23 -15.71
C TYR A 40 1.36 -11.01 -17.02
N HIS A 41 2.13 -12.01 -17.44
CA HIS A 41 2.92 -11.97 -18.65
C HIS A 41 2.21 -12.75 -19.77
N PRO A 42 1.45 -12.08 -20.66
CA PRO A 42 0.83 -12.73 -21.80
C PRO A 42 1.90 -13.21 -22.79
N LYS A 43 1.69 -14.40 -23.37
CA LYS A 43 2.63 -15.01 -24.34
C LYS A 43 2.87 -14.14 -25.59
N THR A 44 1.93 -13.26 -25.91
CA THR A 44 1.98 -12.33 -27.05
C THR A 44 2.70 -11.02 -26.74
N GLY A 45 3.20 -10.82 -25.51
CA GLY A 45 3.79 -9.57 -25.05
C GLY A 45 2.77 -8.52 -24.60
N TYR A 46 3.25 -7.45 -23.97
CA TYR A 46 2.40 -6.37 -23.47
C TYR A 46 1.90 -5.48 -24.61
N SER A 47 0.58 -5.40 -24.75
CA SER A 47 -0.07 -4.41 -25.61
C SER A 47 -0.24 -3.07 -24.87
N TRP A 48 -0.35 -1.96 -25.62
CA TRP A 48 -0.75 -0.65 -25.08
C TRP A 48 -2.03 -0.74 -24.23
N ILE A 49 -2.95 -1.64 -24.58
CA ILE A 49 -4.19 -1.87 -23.83
C ILE A 49 -3.91 -2.35 -22.41
N ASN A 50 -2.90 -3.20 -22.19
CA ASN A 50 -2.53 -3.69 -20.86
C ASN A 50 -1.99 -2.55 -19.99
N ILE A 51 -1.18 -1.67 -20.58
CA ILE A 51 -0.65 -0.48 -19.92
C ILE A 51 -1.80 0.48 -19.57
N ALA A 52 -2.71 0.72 -20.50
CA ALA A 52 -3.89 1.57 -20.27
C ALA A 52 -4.80 1.00 -19.17
N MET A 53 -5.03 -0.31 -19.15
CA MET A 53 -5.80 -0.97 -18.07
C MET A 53 -5.11 -0.85 -16.72
N MET A 54 -3.79 -1.04 -16.65
CA MET A 54 -3.01 -0.88 -15.42
C MET A 54 -3.09 0.56 -14.89
N VAL A 55 -2.82 1.55 -15.74
CA VAL A 55 -2.86 2.96 -15.35
C VAL A 55 -4.28 3.34 -14.94
N GLY A 56 -5.28 2.93 -15.71
CA GLY A 56 -6.69 3.17 -15.41
C GLY A 56 -7.12 2.57 -14.07
N SER A 57 -6.76 1.32 -13.79
CA SER A 57 -7.13 0.66 -12.53
C SER A 57 -6.45 1.28 -11.31
N LEU A 58 -5.18 1.68 -11.43
CA LEU A 58 -4.47 2.40 -10.37
C LEU A 58 -5.06 3.79 -10.12
N LEU A 59 -5.44 4.51 -11.18
CA LEU A 59 -6.12 5.80 -11.07
C LEU A 59 -7.45 5.64 -10.36
N ILE A 60 -8.26 4.64 -10.72
CA ILE A 60 -9.53 4.35 -10.04
C ILE A 60 -9.30 4.05 -8.56
N ALA A 61 -8.33 3.19 -8.23
CA ALA A 61 -8.01 2.87 -6.84
C ALA A 61 -7.61 4.11 -6.04
N TYR A 62 -6.77 4.97 -6.61
CA TYR A 62 -6.34 6.22 -5.99
C TYR A 62 -7.49 7.22 -5.84
N SER A 63 -8.34 7.36 -6.86
CA SER A 63 -9.52 8.22 -6.81
C SER A 63 -10.49 7.77 -5.73
N LEU A 64 -10.78 6.47 -5.61
CA LEU A 64 -11.63 5.94 -4.55
C LEU A 64 -11.05 6.24 -3.15
N PHE A 65 -9.74 6.06 -2.98
CA PHE A 65 -9.06 6.39 -1.73
C PHE A 65 -9.15 7.90 -1.42
N TYR A 66 -8.83 8.75 -2.39
CA TYR A 66 -8.85 10.20 -2.24
C TYR A 66 -10.26 10.72 -1.91
N LEU A 67 -11.27 10.28 -2.67
CA LEU A 67 -12.67 10.66 -2.46
C LEU A 67 -13.19 10.13 -1.13
N GLY A 68 -12.84 8.89 -0.76
CA GLY A 68 -13.15 8.33 0.55
C GLY A 68 -12.59 9.18 1.69
N LYS A 69 -11.32 9.57 1.61
CA LYS A 69 -10.73 10.46 2.63
C LYS A 69 -11.39 11.84 2.62
N LYS A 70 -11.62 12.42 1.44
CA LYS A 70 -12.20 13.76 1.25
C LYS A 70 -13.61 13.90 1.81
N PHE A 71 -14.49 12.96 1.49
CA PHE A 71 -15.92 13.07 1.78
C PHE A 71 -16.36 12.27 3.00
N ILE A 72 -15.62 11.22 3.40
CA ILE A 72 -16.02 10.34 4.50
C ILE A 72 -15.17 10.62 5.74
N THR A 73 -13.85 10.51 5.64
CA THR A 73 -13.00 10.55 6.84
C THR A 73 -12.72 11.97 7.34
N PHE A 74 -12.38 12.91 6.45
CA PHE A 74 -12.00 14.26 6.87
C PHE A 74 -13.14 15.03 7.58
N PRO A 75 -14.40 14.99 7.12
CA PRO A 75 -15.49 15.68 7.82
C PRO A 75 -15.77 15.13 9.22
N ARG A 76 -15.36 13.90 9.53
CA ARG A 76 -15.66 13.22 10.80
C ARG A 76 -14.55 13.31 11.84
N LEU A 77 -13.30 13.26 11.40
CA LEU A 77 -12.14 13.28 12.30
C LEU A 77 -11.53 14.68 12.46
N GLY A 78 -11.86 15.63 11.58
CA GLY A 78 -11.19 16.91 11.51
C GLY A 78 -9.74 16.79 11.03
N GLN A 79 -9.01 17.92 11.06
CA GLN A 79 -7.58 17.97 10.71
C GLN A 79 -6.74 18.09 11.98
N VAL A 80 -5.71 17.26 12.08
CA VAL A 80 -4.71 17.34 13.15
C VAL A 80 -3.38 17.80 12.56
N VAL A 81 -2.78 18.82 13.18
CA VAL A 81 -1.43 19.27 12.84
C VAL A 81 -0.44 18.45 13.65
N PHE A 82 0.39 17.67 12.97
CA PHE A 82 1.39 16.83 13.63
C PHE A 82 2.65 17.62 14.01
N GLY A 83 3.26 17.24 15.14
CA GLY A 83 4.48 17.85 15.65
C GLY A 83 5.74 17.55 14.83
N GLU A 84 6.82 18.28 15.09
CA GLU A 84 8.10 18.17 14.36
C GLU A 84 8.71 16.76 14.38
N THR A 85 8.52 15.99 15.46
CA THR A 85 9.01 14.60 15.56
C THR A 85 8.43 13.68 14.48
N ARG A 86 7.17 13.91 14.08
CA ARG A 86 6.50 13.14 13.01
C ARG A 86 6.99 13.56 11.64
N LYS A 87 7.29 14.84 11.43
CA LYS A 87 7.91 15.35 10.20
C LYS A 87 9.29 14.75 9.99
N GLN A 88 10.11 14.64 11.04
CA GLN A 88 11.42 13.98 10.97
C GLN A 88 11.31 12.49 10.61
N LYS A 89 10.40 11.75 11.26
CA LYS A 89 10.12 10.35 10.90
C LYS A 89 9.70 10.19 9.44
N LYS A 90 8.88 11.11 8.91
CA LYS A 90 8.48 11.12 7.49
C LYS A 90 9.69 11.35 6.57
N ARG A 91 10.59 12.27 6.89
CA ARG A 91 11.82 12.49 6.09
C ARG A 91 12.71 11.25 6.09
N LEU A 92 12.91 10.62 7.26
CA LEU A 92 13.67 9.37 7.36
C LEU A 92 13.01 8.25 6.54
N MET A 93 11.69 8.10 6.62
CA MET A 93 10.93 7.15 5.80
C MET A 93 11.18 7.39 4.30
N ILE A 94 11.08 8.64 3.84
CA ILE A 94 11.34 9.01 2.44
C ILE A 94 12.78 8.67 2.04
N LEU A 95 13.76 8.95 2.91
CA LEU A 95 15.17 8.63 2.66
C LEU A 95 15.37 7.10 2.49
N PHE A 96 14.87 6.29 3.42
CA PHE A 96 14.97 4.83 3.34
C PHE A 96 14.28 4.27 2.10
N ILE A 97 13.07 4.74 1.77
CA ILE A 97 12.36 4.34 0.55
C ILE A 97 13.17 4.74 -0.68
N SER A 98 13.73 5.95 -0.71
CA SER A 98 14.56 6.43 -1.82
C SER A 98 15.78 5.53 -2.04
N ILE A 99 16.46 5.11 -0.96
CA ILE A 99 17.61 4.19 -1.04
C ILE A 99 17.16 2.84 -1.61
N VAL A 100 16.08 2.27 -1.09
CA VAL A 100 15.54 0.97 -1.53
C VAL A 100 15.12 1.01 -3.01
N VAL A 101 14.43 2.06 -3.44
CA VAL A 101 14.04 2.25 -4.85
C VAL A 101 15.26 2.45 -5.73
N SER A 102 16.25 3.24 -5.30
CA SER A 102 17.49 3.45 -6.07
C SER A 102 18.26 2.15 -6.26
N PHE A 103 18.32 1.32 -5.22
CA PHE A 103 18.92 -0.01 -5.29
C PHE A 103 18.18 -0.93 -6.27
N GLN A 104 16.83 -0.92 -6.27
CA GLN A 104 16.04 -1.68 -7.25
C GLN A 104 16.28 -1.24 -8.69
N VAL A 105 16.36 0.07 -8.94
CA VAL A 105 16.69 0.62 -10.27
C VAL A 105 18.09 0.17 -10.69
N LEU A 106 19.05 0.19 -9.78
CA LEU A 106 20.42 -0.27 -10.05
C LEU A 106 20.47 -1.76 -10.38
N LEU A 107 19.73 -2.62 -9.64
CA LEU A 107 19.60 -4.04 -9.96
C LEU A 107 18.98 -4.26 -11.35
N LEU A 108 17.96 -3.48 -11.72
CA LEU A 108 17.33 -3.56 -13.03
C LEU A 108 18.32 -3.20 -14.14
N LEU A 109 19.08 -2.12 -13.97
CA LEU A 109 20.13 -1.74 -14.92
C LEU A 109 21.21 -2.82 -15.01
N ALA A 110 21.71 -3.32 -13.88
CA ALA A 110 22.72 -4.38 -13.84
C ALA A 110 22.24 -5.65 -14.56
N THR A 111 20.96 -6.02 -14.40
CA THR A 111 20.37 -7.18 -15.10
C THR A 111 20.28 -6.91 -16.60
N ALA A 112 19.82 -5.72 -17.01
CA ALA A 112 19.72 -5.36 -18.43
C ALA A 112 21.09 -5.31 -19.13
N PHE A 113 22.13 -4.80 -18.46
CA PHE A 113 23.50 -4.79 -18.97
C PHE A 113 24.15 -6.18 -18.92
N GLY A 114 23.90 -6.96 -17.87
CA GLY A 114 24.40 -8.34 -17.74
C GLY A 114 23.88 -9.27 -18.83
N TRP A 115 22.61 -9.11 -19.22
CA TRP A 115 22.02 -9.79 -20.37
C TRP A 115 22.74 -9.44 -21.68
N LYS A 116 23.02 -8.15 -21.91
CA LYS A 116 23.78 -7.69 -23.10
C LYS A 116 25.22 -8.20 -23.14
N LEU A 117 25.83 -8.43 -21.98
CA LEU A 117 27.21 -8.89 -21.86
C LEU A 117 27.34 -10.43 -21.84
N GLY A 118 26.24 -11.17 -21.97
CA GLY A 118 26.26 -12.63 -22.12
C GLY A 118 26.46 -13.42 -20.81
N PHE A 119 26.23 -12.82 -19.64
CA PHE A 119 26.48 -13.46 -18.34
C PHE A 119 25.37 -14.45 -17.88
N SER A 120 24.38 -14.76 -18.71
CA SER A 120 23.17 -15.50 -18.31
C SER A 120 23.20 -16.97 -18.73
N GLU A 121 24.07 -17.78 -18.11
CA GLU A 121 24.09 -19.26 -18.26
C GLU A 121 23.85 -20.01 -16.93
N GLY A 122 22.87 -19.56 -16.13
CA GLY A 122 22.56 -20.17 -14.83
C GLY A 122 21.36 -21.12 -14.86
N ARG A 123 21.58 -22.43 -14.75
CA ARG A 123 20.57 -23.52 -14.64
C ARG A 123 19.70 -23.52 -13.35
N LEU A 124 19.56 -22.40 -12.65
CA LEU A 124 18.63 -22.32 -11.51
C LEU A 124 17.19 -22.18 -12.04
N ASN A 125 16.18 -22.59 -11.26
CA ASN A 125 14.77 -22.32 -11.60
C ASN A 125 14.54 -20.80 -11.61
N GLU A 126 14.79 -20.17 -12.76
CA GLU A 126 14.78 -18.72 -12.94
C GLU A 126 13.47 -18.11 -12.43
N HIS A 127 12.34 -18.77 -12.67
CA HIS A 127 11.03 -18.33 -12.19
C HIS A 127 10.89 -18.28 -10.66
N LEU A 128 11.45 -19.26 -9.94
CA LEU A 128 11.39 -19.30 -8.47
C LEU A 128 12.29 -18.23 -7.86
N LEU A 129 13.48 -18.05 -8.43
CA LEU A 129 14.43 -17.04 -7.97
C LEU A 129 13.87 -15.63 -8.21
N VAL A 130 13.35 -15.38 -9.41
CA VAL A 130 12.73 -14.10 -9.77
C VAL A 130 11.50 -13.82 -8.90
N SER A 131 10.64 -14.81 -8.64
CA SER A 131 9.47 -14.63 -7.77
C SER A 131 9.86 -14.32 -6.33
N LEU A 132 10.87 -15.00 -5.78
CA LEU A 132 11.40 -14.73 -4.44
C LEU A 132 11.97 -13.32 -4.34
N ILE A 133 12.84 -12.91 -5.27
CA ILE A 133 13.41 -11.56 -5.28
C ILE A 133 12.30 -10.50 -5.38
N ALA A 134 11.35 -10.66 -6.31
CA ALA A 134 10.24 -9.73 -6.47
C ALA A 134 9.40 -9.60 -5.20
N SER A 135 9.06 -10.72 -4.56
CA SER A 135 8.29 -10.71 -3.31
C SER A 135 9.06 -10.07 -2.16
N LEU A 136 10.38 -10.30 -2.05
CA LEU A 136 11.22 -9.77 -0.99
C LEU A 136 11.38 -8.25 -1.12
N ILE A 137 11.53 -7.77 -2.35
CA ILE A 137 11.52 -6.35 -2.69
C ILE A 137 10.24 -5.67 -2.20
N VAL A 138 9.08 -6.24 -2.54
CA VAL A 138 7.78 -5.69 -2.15
C VAL A 138 7.57 -5.77 -0.64
N TYR A 139 7.95 -6.89 -0.01
CA TYR A 139 7.89 -7.06 1.43
C TYR A 139 8.72 -6.01 2.18
N ALA A 140 9.99 -5.83 1.77
CA ALA A 140 10.89 -4.88 2.41
C ALA A 140 10.37 -3.43 2.29
N GLY A 141 9.95 -3.02 1.10
CA GLY A 141 9.40 -1.69 0.87
C GLY A 141 8.14 -1.41 1.70
N MET A 142 7.19 -2.33 1.69
CA MET A 142 5.93 -2.16 2.42
C MET A 142 6.11 -2.24 3.95
N THR A 143 7.04 -3.06 4.42
CA THR A 143 7.37 -3.16 5.86
C THR A 143 7.99 -1.86 6.37
N ILE A 144 8.86 -1.21 5.59
CA ILE A 144 9.42 0.09 5.94
C ILE A 144 8.31 1.14 6.05
N ILE A 145 7.43 1.23 5.03
CA ILE A 145 6.30 2.17 5.05
C ILE A 145 5.43 1.94 6.29
N THR A 146 5.12 0.68 6.58
CA THR A 146 4.31 0.27 7.72
C THR A 146 4.94 0.67 9.06
N TYR A 147 6.23 0.39 9.23
CA TYR A 147 6.98 0.68 10.45
C TYR A 147 6.96 2.18 10.77
N PHE A 148 7.22 3.03 9.77
CA PHE A 148 7.21 4.48 9.97
C PHE A 148 5.81 5.07 10.11
N SER A 149 4.78 4.41 9.56
CA SER A 149 3.38 4.83 9.65
C SER A 149 2.70 4.40 10.96
N ASP A 150 3.39 3.74 11.89
CA ASP A 150 2.83 3.15 13.12
C ASP A 150 1.53 2.33 12.89
N PHE A 151 1.39 1.75 11.69
CA PHE A 151 0.17 1.11 11.23
C PHE A 151 0.28 -0.40 11.40
N LEU A 152 -0.09 -0.93 12.57
CA LEU A 152 0.07 -2.36 12.91
C LEU A 152 -0.51 -3.32 11.85
N ARG A 153 -1.68 -3.02 11.27
CA ARG A 153 -2.29 -3.86 10.22
C ARG A 153 -1.50 -3.84 8.92
N GLY A 154 -0.69 -2.81 8.68
CA GLY A 154 0.15 -2.71 7.50
C GLY A 154 1.17 -3.84 7.40
N PHE A 155 1.57 -4.47 8.52
CA PHE A 155 2.49 -5.62 8.49
C PHE A 155 1.82 -6.84 7.85
N TYR A 156 0.56 -7.09 8.20
CA TYR A 156 -0.27 -8.11 7.57
C TYR A 156 -0.46 -7.85 6.07
N ILE A 157 -0.77 -6.60 5.71
CA ILE A 157 -0.91 -6.19 4.30
C ILE A 157 0.42 -6.35 3.55
N SER A 158 1.55 -5.97 4.15
CA SER A 158 2.89 -6.10 3.56
C SER A 158 3.22 -7.55 3.24
N PHE A 159 2.91 -8.46 4.17
CA PHE A 159 3.07 -9.90 3.95
C PHE A 159 2.15 -10.41 2.84
N LEU A 160 0.87 -10.06 2.85
CA LEU A 160 -0.05 -10.48 1.80
C LEU A 160 0.32 -9.93 0.42
N MET A 161 0.78 -8.69 0.33
CA MET A 161 1.27 -8.11 -0.91
C MET A 161 2.49 -8.85 -1.45
N ALA A 162 3.44 -9.20 -0.59
CA ALA A 162 4.59 -10.01 -0.97
C ALA A 162 4.17 -11.40 -1.45
N LEU A 163 3.22 -12.03 -0.76
CA LEU A 163 2.66 -13.32 -1.14
C LEU A 163 1.93 -13.24 -2.50
N ALA A 164 1.13 -12.21 -2.74
CA ALA A 164 0.49 -11.96 -4.03
C ALA A 164 1.52 -11.89 -5.15
N VAL A 165 2.54 -11.06 -4.98
CA VAL A 165 3.60 -10.91 -5.98
C VAL A 165 4.33 -12.22 -6.23
N PHE A 166 4.65 -12.97 -5.17
CA PHE A 166 5.27 -14.30 -5.30
C PHE A 166 4.41 -15.25 -6.14
N LEU A 167 3.13 -15.43 -5.76
CA LEU A 167 2.21 -16.35 -6.44
C LEU A 167 1.94 -15.92 -7.89
N MET A 168 1.81 -14.62 -8.12
CA MET A 168 1.60 -14.07 -9.46
C MET A 168 2.79 -14.32 -10.38
N VAL A 169 4.02 -14.07 -9.91
CA VAL A 169 5.22 -14.26 -10.72
C VAL A 169 5.51 -15.74 -10.93
N TYR A 170 5.31 -16.57 -9.90
CA TYR A 170 5.62 -18.00 -9.97
C TYR A 170 4.60 -18.79 -10.82
N PHE A 171 3.30 -18.54 -10.64
CA PHE A 171 2.25 -19.27 -11.37
C PHE A 171 1.76 -18.57 -12.64
N ASN A 172 2.12 -17.28 -12.83
CA ASN A 172 1.67 -16.45 -13.95
C ASN A 172 0.14 -16.43 -14.14
N GLN A 173 -0.61 -16.28 -13.05
CA GLN A 173 -2.08 -16.20 -13.07
C GLN A 173 -2.62 -15.00 -12.30
N ILE A 174 -3.60 -14.33 -12.89
CA ILE A 174 -4.27 -13.15 -12.34
C ILE A 174 -5.11 -13.49 -11.11
N ILE A 175 -5.61 -14.74 -11.02
CA ILE A 175 -6.53 -15.16 -9.96
C ILE A 175 -5.94 -15.01 -8.56
N TYR A 176 -4.62 -15.18 -8.41
CA TYR A 176 -3.93 -14.99 -7.12
C TYR A 176 -3.93 -13.52 -6.67
N ALA A 177 -3.81 -12.59 -7.62
CA ALA A 177 -3.91 -11.15 -7.35
C ALA A 177 -5.32 -10.79 -6.86
N VAL A 178 -6.33 -11.31 -7.53
CA VAL A 178 -7.74 -11.06 -7.20
C VAL A 178 -8.07 -11.68 -5.84
N ALA A 179 -7.70 -12.94 -5.60
CA ALA A 179 -7.95 -13.64 -4.35
C ALA A 179 -7.31 -12.92 -3.15
N ILE A 180 -6.02 -12.59 -3.24
CA ILE A 180 -5.33 -11.89 -2.14
C ILE A 180 -5.82 -10.46 -2.00
N GLY A 181 -6.09 -9.77 -3.11
CA GLY A 181 -6.69 -8.45 -3.09
C GLY A 181 -8.02 -8.42 -2.34
N LEU A 182 -8.91 -9.39 -2.60
CA LEU A 182 -10.18 -9.52 -1.89
C LEU A 182 -9.99 -9.82 -0.39
N ILE A 183 -9.02 -10.67 -0.03
CA ILE A 183 -8.66 -10.93 1.38
C ILE A 183 -8.24 -9.64 2.11
N ILE A 184 -7.63 -8.68 1.41
CA ILE A 184 -7.26 -7.39 1.98
C ILE A 184 -8.46 -6.42 2.00
N VAL A 185 -9.23 -6.35 0.90
CA VAL A 185 -10.35 -5.41 0.75
C VAL A 185 -11.49 -5.71 1.72
N ILE A 186 -11.87 -6.99 1.90
CA ILE A 186 -13.02 -7.37 2.73
C ILE A 186 -12.90 -6.85 4.18
N PRO A 187 -11.80 -7.11 4.91
CA PRO A 187 -11.59 -6.50 6.23
C PRO A 187 -11.61 -4.97 6.20
N GLY A 188 -11.07 -4.35 5.15
CA GLY A 188 -11.09 -2.90 4.96
C GLY A 188 -12.51 -2.34 4.86
N ILE A 189 -13.39 -2.99 4.10
CA ILE A 189 -14.81 -2.62 4.01
C ILE A 189 -15.50 -2.77 5.37
N VAL A 190 -15.27 -3.89 6.08
CA VAL A 190 -15.85 -4.10 7.41
C VAL A 190 -15.42 -3.00 8.39
N LEU A 191 -14.15 -2.60 8.34
CA LEU A 191 -13.63 -1.51 9.17
C LEU A 191 -14.24 -0.16 8.77
N LEU A 192 -14.38 0.12 7.48
CA LEU A 192 -15.02 1.34 6.99
C LEU A 192 -16.47 1.44 7.47
N VAL A 193 -17.23 0.35 7.38
CA VAL A 193 -18.61 0.27 7.88
C VAL A 193 -18.66 0.47 9.40
N ARG A 194 -17.79 -0.19 10.16
CA ARG A 194 -17.71 0.03 11.62
C ARG A 194 -17.33 1.48 11.98
N PHE A 195 -16.43 2.07 11.20
CA PHE A 195 -16.03 3.46 11.36
C PHE A 195 -17.19 4.42 11.09
N LEU A 196 -17.96 4.18 10.02
CA LEU A 196 -19.20 4.89 9.69
C LEU A 196 -20.21 4.87 10.85
N TYR A 197 -20.41 3.70 11.48
CA TYR A 197 -21.33 3.56 12.62
C TYR A 197 -20.80 4.22 13.89
N ARG A 198 -19.50 4.17 14.15
CA ARG A 198 -18.89 4.73 15.37
C ARG A 198 -18.78 6.25 15.32
N TYR A 199 -18.62 6.84 14.13
CA TYR A 199 -18.45 8.27 13.93
C TYR A 199 -19.57 8.81 13.02
N PRO A 200 -20.81 8.93 13.50
CA PRO A 200 -21.87 9.57 12.74
C PRO A 200 -21.51 11.03 12.44
N LEU A 201 -21.94 11.53 11.29
CA LEU A 201 -21.77 12.94 10.93
C LEU A 201 -22.60 13.77 11.92
N ILE A 202 -21.94 14.67 12.65
CA ILE A 202 -22.63 15.66 13.46
C ILE A 202 -23.28 16.63 12.47
N LYS A 203 -24.61 16.56 12.30
CA LYS A 203 -25.36 17.64 11.65
C LYS A 203 -25.26 18.84 12.58
N ILE A 204 -24.65 19.91 12.10
CA ILE A 204 -24.76 21.22 12.74
C ILE A 204 -26.19 21.66 12.41
N GLU A 205 -27.16 21.23 13.23
CA GLU A 205 -28.53 21.74 13.19
C GLU A 205 -28.51 23.13 13.84
N ASP A 206 -28.84 24.11 12.99
CA ASP A 206 -29.20 25.50 13.23
C ASP A 206 -29.41 25.92 14.70
N HIS A 207 -28.34 26.39 15.36
CA HIS A 207 -28.47 27.31 16.48
C HIS A 207 -28.36 28.75 15.96
N HIS A 208 -29.37 29.16 15.22
CA HIS A 208 -29.69 30.54 14.93
C HIS A 208 -31.17 30.78 15.25
N GLU A 209 -31.51 30.90 16.53
CA GLU A 209 -32.58 31.78 17.04
C GLU A 209 -32.19 32.28 18.43
#